data_AF-A0A7J6QCQ9-F1
#
_entry.id   AF-A0A7J6QCQ9-F1
#
_cell.length_a   1.000
_cell.length_b   1.000
_cell.length_c   1.000
_cell.angle_alpha   90.00
_cell.angle_beta   90.00
_cell.angle_gamma   90.00
#
_symmetry.space_group_name_H-M   'P 1'
#
loop_
_entity.id
_entity.type
_entity.pdbx_description
1 polymer ?
#
loop_
_entity_poly.entity_id
_entity_poly.type
_entity_poly.pdbx_seq_one_letter_code
_entity_poly.pdbx_strand_id
1 'polypeptide(L)'
;GCSRFAQGATSLCIGHGGGRRCQFKGCPRSAVGRSDKCVSHGGGRRCEFPECTKSARGSTGFCFAHGGGTRCGICGCGRVAYRSTGLCVNHGAGRKCDYPLCQ
;
A
#
# COMPACT_ATOMS: atom_id res chain seq x y z
N GLY A 1 -3.32 -9.11 -29.16
CA GLY A 1 -4.23 -9.03 -28.00
C GLY A 1 -3.43 -8.92 -26.71
N CYS A 2 -3.98 -8.32 -25.66
CA CYS A 2 -3.30 -8.21 -24.36
C CYS A 2 -3.23 -9.57 -23.65
N SER A 3 -2.08 -9.95 -23.08
CA SER A 3 -1.87 -11.21 -22.36
C SER A 3 -2.39 -11.21 -20.91
N ARG A 4 -2.91 -10.07 -20.43
CA ARG A 4 -3.41 -9.92 -19.07
C ARG A 4 -4.86 -10.37 -18.97
N PHE A 5 -5.21 -11.03 -17.88
CA PHE A 5 -6.58 -11.45 -17.60
C PHE A 5 -7.55 -10.28 -17.51
N ALA A 6 -8.77 -10.50 -17.99
CA ALA A 6 -9.89 -9.60 -17.83
C ALA A 6 -10.25 -9.45 -16.33
N GLN A 7 -10.67 -8.27 -15.91
CA GLN A 7 -10.89 -7.98 -14.49
C GLN A 7 -12.34 -7.59 -14.20
N GLY A 8 -13.00 -8.34 -13.30
CA GLY A 8 -14.39 -8.10 -12.91
C GLY A 8 -15.37 -8.54 -14.01
N ALA A 9 -16.45 -7.78 -14.19
CA ALA A 9 -17.50 -8.07 -15.17
C ALA A 9 -17.15 -7.59 -16.61
N THR A 10 -15.96 -7.05 -16.83
CA THR A 10 -15.52 -6.54 -18.15
C THR A 10 -14.63 -7.56 -18.86
N SER A 11 -14.63 -7.59 -20.19
CA SER A 11 -13.70 -8.39 -21.00
C SER A 11 -12.28 -7.79 -21.13
N LEU A 12 -12.02 -6.66 -20.46
CA LEU A 12 -10.77 -5.92 -20.54
C LEU A 12 -9.94 -6.15 -19.27
N CYS A 13 -8.61 -6.08 -19.39
CA CYS A 13 -7.72 -6.10 -18.23
C CYS A 13 -7.63 -4.72 -17.57
N ILE A 14 -7.09 -4.63 -16.34
CA ILE A 14 -6.99 -3.38 -15.58
C ILE A 14 -6.30 -2.23 -16.32
N GLY A 15 -5.30 -2.53 -17.15
CA GLY A 15 -4.58 -1.53 -17.95
C GLY A 15 -5.38 -1.02 -19.15
N HIS A 16 -6.30 -1.84 -19.66
CA HIS A 16 -7.16 -1.52 -20.80
C HIS A 16 -8.58 -1.13 -20.36
N GLY A 17 -8.76 -0.61 -19.13
CA GLY A 17 -10.05 -0.13 -18.65
C GLY A 17 -10.93 -1.18 -17.96
N GLY A 18 -10.38 -2.37 -17.71
CA GLY A 18 -11.05 -3.41 -16.94
C GLY A 18 -11.15 -3.12 -15.45
N GLY A 19 -12.21 -3.62 -14.83
CA GLY A 19 -12.51 -3.43 -13.41
C GLY A 19 -13.13 -2.06 -13.08
N ARG A 20 -13.39 -1.83 -11.78
CA ARG A 20 -14.04 -0.60 -11.30
C ARG A 20 -13.15 0.63 -11.49
N ARG A 21 -13.77 1.75 -11.88
CA ARG A 21 -13.11 3.03 -12.14
C ARG A 21 -13.36 4.00 -10.99
N CYS A 22 -12.40 4.89 -10.75
CA CYS A 22 -12.57 5.94 -9.76
C CYS A 22 -13.74 6.83 -10.17
N GLN A 23 -14.76 6.97 -9.33
CA GLN A 23 -15.92 7.85 -9.55
C GLN A 23 -15.59 9.36 -9.45
N PHE A 24 -14.32 9.70 -9.23
CA PHE A 24 -13.90 11.10 -9.21
C PHE A 24 -13.89 11.62 -10.64
N LYS A 25 -14.55 12.77 -10.87
CA LYS A 25 -14.77 13.34 -12.21
C LYS A 25 -13.45 13.47 -12.96
N GLY A 26 -13.36 12.81 -14.13
CA GLY A 26 -12.16 12.84 -14.98
C GLY A 26 -10.97 12.03 -14.47
N CYS A 27 -11.10 11.19 -13.43
CA CYS A 27 -9.98 10.39 -12.95
C CYS A 27 -9.80 9.10 -13.77
N PRO A 28 -8.68 8.92 -14.49
CA PRO A 28 -8.41 7.71 -15.27
C PRO A 28 -7.84 6.57 -14.41
N ARG A 29 -7.90 6.66 -13.08
CA ARG A 29 -7.36 5.63 -12.19
C ARG A 29 -8.45 4.62 -11.83
N SER A 30 -8.05 3.37 -11.61
CA SER A 30 -8.96 2.34 -11.16
C SER A 30 -9.28 2.51 -9.68
N ALA A 31 -10.51 2.16 -9.31
CA ALA A 31 -10.92 2.15 -7.93
C ALA A 31 -10.24 0.98 -7.19
N VAL A 32 -9.98 1.15 -5.89
CA VAL A 32 -9.19 0.17 -5.12
C VAL A 32 -10.08 -0.55 -4.10
N GLY A 33 -10.03 -1.89 -4.11
CA GLY A 33 -10.77 -2.73 -3.17
C GLY A 33 -12.28 -2.58 -3.32
N ARG A 34 -12.99 -2.42 -2.20
CA ARG A 34 -14.45 -2.24 -2.19
C ARG A 34 -14.91 -0.81 -2.45
N SER A 35 -13.99 0.16 -2.43
CA SER A 35 -14.31 1.58 -2.63
C SER A 35 -14.49 1.95 -4.10
N ASP A 36 -15.22 3.04 -4.35
CA ASP A 36 -15.43 3.61 -5.70
C ASP A 36 -14.35 4.61 -6.11
N LYS A 37 -13.31 4.81 -5.29
CA LYS A 37 -12.28 5.82 -5.52
C LYS A 37 -10.92 5.14 -5.68
N CYS A 38 -10.00 5.81 -6.38
CA CYS A 38 -8.61 5.38 -6.46
C CYS A 38 -7.87 5.76 -5.17
N VAL A 39 -6.68 5.20 -4.93
CA VAL A 39 -5.91 5.41 -3.69
C VAL A 39 -5.76 6.89 -3.32
N SER A 40 -5.49 7.75 -4.31
CA SER A 40 -5.31 9.19 -4.12
C SER A 40 -6.60 9.92 -3.74
N HIS A 41 -7.76 9.41 -4.15
CA HIS A 41 -9.05 10.08 -3.96
C HIS A 41 -9.89 9.51 -2.82
N GLY A 42 -9.41 8.53 -2.05
CA GLY A 42 -10.28 7.86 -1.08
C GLY A 42 -10.14 6.34 -1.04
N GLY A 43 -9.50 5.78 -2.05
CA GLY A 43 -9.59 4.37 -2.37
C GLY A 43 -8.88 3.44 -1.42
N GLY A 44 -9.42 2.24 -1.24
CA GLY A 44 -8.87 1.19 -0.38
C GLY A 44 -9.28 1.33 1.09
N ARG A 45 -8.78 0.43 1.94
CA ARG A 45 -9.03 0.47 3.40
C ARG A 45 -8.33 1.68 4.02
N ARG A 46 -9.02 2.36 4.94
CA ARG A 46 -8.49 3.49 5.70
C ARG A 46 -8.08 3.06 7.09
N CYS A 47 -7.15 3.81 7.66
CA CYS A 47 -6.73 3.62 9.03
C CYS A 47 -7.95 3.77 9.95
N GLU A 48 -8.20 2.77 10.79
CA GLU A 48 -9.30 2.77 11.77
C GLU A 48 -9.03 3.69 12.97
N PHE A 49 -7.88 4.37 12.98
CA PHE A 49 -7.54 5.32 14.03
C PHE A 49 -8.33 6.63 13.84
N PRO A 50 -8.91 7.20 14.92
CA PRO A 50 -9.70 8.44 14.84
C PRO A 50 -8.94 9.57 14.13
N GLU A 51 -9.64 10.33 13.28
CA GLU A 51 -9.07 11.44 12.50
C GLU A 51 -7.92 11.05 11.53
N CYS A 52 -7.63 9.76 11.34
CA CYS A 52 -6.56 9.33 10.45
C CYS A 52 -7.07 9.08 9.02
N THR A 53 -6.67 9.94 8.10
CA THR A 53 -7.00 9.81 6.66
C THR A 53 -6.06 8.90 5.88
N LYS A 54 -5.04 8.33 6.54
CA LYS A 54 -4.02 7.49 5.91
C LYS A 54 -4.59 6.12 5.51
N SER A 55 -4.04 5.54 4.44
CA SER A 55 -4.41 4.19 4.02
C SER A 55 -3.94 3.14 5.03
N ALA A 56 -4.82 2.18 5.32
CA ALA A 56 -4.45 1.00 6.09
C ALA A 56 -3.51 0.12 5.27
N ARG A 57 -2.59 -0.57 5.94
CA ARG A 57 -1.59 -1.42 5.30
C ARG A 57 -1.84 -2.89 5.60
N GLY A 58 -1.82 -3.71 4.56
CA GLY A 58 -2.09 -5.14 4.67
C GLY A 58 -3.49 -5.41 5.22
N SER A 59 -3.58 -6.38 6.12
CA SER A 59 -4.82 -6.80 6.78
C SER A 59 -5.15 -6.00 8.05
N THR A 60 -4.21 -5.21 8.55
CA THR A 60 -4.17 -4.71 9.93
C THR A 60 -5.18 -3.61 10.28
N GLY A 61 -5.96 -3.10 9.33
CA GLY A 61 -6.91 -2.00 9.60
C GLY A 61 -6.25 -0.63 9.90
N PHE A 62 -4.95 -0.61 10.20
CA PHE A 62 -4.22 0.59 10.58
C PHE A 62 -3.19 1.00 9.52
N CYS A 63 -2.84 2.29 9.50
CA CYS A 63 -1.76 2.80 8.67
C CYS A 63 -0.38 2.45 9.28
N PHE A 64 0.69 2.73 8.54
CA PHE A 64 2.06 2.46 9.01
C PHE A 64 2.38 3.07 10.39
N ALA A 65 1.90 4.29 10.67
CA ALA A 65 2.12 4.96 11.95
C ALA A 65 1.28 4.38 13.10
N HIS A 66 0.07 3.87 12.80
CA HIS A 66 -0.87 3.36 13.78
C HIS A 66 -0.85 1.82 13.89
N GLY A 67 0.20 1.17 13.39
CA GLY A 67 0.44 -0.26 13.63
C GLY A 67 0.22 -1.20 12.44
N GLY A 68 0.02 -0.67 11.24
CA GLY A 68 -0.12 -1.50 10.03
C GLY A 68 1.18 -1.94 9.34
N GLY A 69 2.33 -1.64 9.93
CA GLY A 69 3.60 -2.21 9.50
C GLY A 69 3.84 -3.58 10.14
N THR A 70 4.49 -4.48 9.42
CA THR A 70 5.07 -5.70 10.00
C THR A 70 6.00 -5.30 11.14
N ARG A 71 5.98 -6.02 12.26
CA ARG A 71 6.88 -5.74 13.39
C ARG A 71 8.27 -6.32 13.14
N CYS A 72 9.27 -5.70 13.72
CA CYS A 72 10.62 -6.24 13.72
C CYS A 72 10.61 -7.63 14.37
N GLY A 73 11.22 -8.62 13.73
CA GLY A 73 11.31 -9.99 14.25
C GLY A 73 12.30 -10.17 15.41
N ILE A 74 12.92 -9.09 15.90
CA ILE A 74 13.84 -9.15 17.04
C ILE A 74 13.04 -9.02 18.33
N CYS A 75 13.22 -9.98 19.24
CA CYS A 75 12.56 -9.99 20.55
C CYS A 75 12.84 -8.67 21.30
N GLY A 76 11.81 -8.08 21.90
CA GLY A 76 11.89 -6.78 22.59
C GLY A 76 11.93 -5.55 21.67
N CYS A 77 11.86 -5.71 20.35
CA CYS A 77 11.83 -4.57 19.43
C CYS A 77 10.40 -4.18 19.03
N GLY A 78 9.88 -3.08 19.60
CA GLY A 78 8.57 -2.51 19.22
C GLY A 78 8.53 -1.80 17.86
N ARG A 79 9.67 -1.70 17.17
CA ARG A 79 9.79 -0.98 15.89
C ARG A 79 9.16 -1.77 14.75
N VAL A 80 8.74 -1.04 13.73
CA VAL A 80 8.23 -1.61 12.48
C VAL A 80 9.39 -2.06 11.59
N ALA A 81 9.21 -3.20 10.94
CA ALA A 81 10.12 -3.72 9.95
C ALA A 81 10.15 -2.81 8.72
N TYR A 82 11.34 -2.64 8.15
CA TYR A 82 11.50 -1.88 6.93
C TYR A 82 11.09 -2.74 5.73
N ARG A 83 9.96 -2.37 5.11
CA ARG A 83 9.37 -3.13 3.99
C ARG A 83 9.19 -4.61 4.39
N SER A 84 9.51 -5.53 3.48
CA SER A 84 9.32 -6.97 3.66
C SER A 84 10.56 -7.68 4.21
N THR A 85 11.49 -6.96 4.83
CA THR A 85 12.74 -7.54 5.36
C THR A 85 12.54 -8.32 6.67
N GLY A 86 11.40 -8.11 7.36
CA GLY A 86 11.16 -8.68 8.69
C GLY A 86 11.94 -8.01 9.83
N LEU A 87 12.87 -7.09 9.53
CA LEU A 87 13.70 -6.42 10.53
C LEU A 87 13.50 -4.90 10.44
N CYS A 88 13.76 -4.16 11.52
CA CYS A 88 13.71 -2.70 11.50
C CYS A 88 15.01 -2.10 10.96
N VAL A 89 15.02 -0.82 10.61
CA VAL A 89 16.20 -0.12 10.08
C VAL A 89 17.44 -0.24 10.98
N ASN A 90 17.23 -0.31 12.30
CA ASN A 90 18.31 -0.48 13.28
C ASN A 90 18.74 -1.94 13.47
N HIS A 91 17.92 -2.91 13.05
CA HIS A 91 18.24 -4.33 13.11
C HIS A 91 18.60 -4.87 11.72
N GLY A 92 19.26 -4.06 10.91
CA GLY A 92 19.81 -4.47 9.62
C GLY A 92 18.89 -4.28 8.41
N ALA A 93 17.71 -3.69 8.58
CA ALA A 93 16.79 -3.47 7.46
C ALA A 93 16.89 -2.08 6.85
N GLY A 94 17.94 -1.84 6.08
CA GLY A 94 18.11 -0.62 5.31
C GLY A 94 19.23 -0.84 4.31
N ARG A 95 19.09 -0.29 3.10
CA ARG A 95 20.26 -0.18 2.22
C ARG A 95 21.07 1.00 2.76
N LYS A 96 22.34 0.76 3.08
CA LYS A 96 23.28 1.85 3.37
C LYS A 96 23.47 2.67 2.11
N CYS A 97 23.77 3.96 2.28
CA CYS A 97 24.19 4.78 1.16
C CYS A 97 25.50 4.20 0.59
N ASP A 98 25.56 3.96 -0.72
CA ASP A 98 26.76 3.47 -1.42
C ASP A 98 27.63 4.62 -1.95
N TYR A 99 27.23 5.87 -1.68
CA TYR A 99 27.97 7.03 -2.14
C TYR A 99 29.31 7.13 -1.39
N PRO A 100 30.45 7.27 -2.09
CA PRO A 100 31.79 7.08 -1.54
C PRO A 100 32.23 8.06 -0.43
N LEU A 101 31.37 8.97 0.01
CA LEU A 101 31.65 9.95 1.08
C LEU A 101 30.43 10.22 1.99
N CYS A 102 29.41 9.34 1.97
CA CYS A 102 28.26 9.49 2.85
C CYS A 102 28.57 8.86 4.22
N GLN A 103 29.04 9.67 5.17
CA GLN A 103 29.06 9.34 6.60
C GLN A 103 27.81 9.86 7.29
#